data_AF-A0A9X4MHZ4-F1
#
_entry.id   AF-A0A9X4MHZ4-F1
#
_cell.length_a   1.000
_cell.length_b   1.000
_cell.length_c   1.000
_cell.angle_alpha   90.00
_cell.angle_beta   90.00
_cell.angle_gamma   90.00
#
_symmetry.space_group_name_H-M   'P 1'
#
loop_
_entity.id
_entity.type
_entity.pdbx_description
1 polymer ?
#
loop_
_entity_poly.entity_id
_entity_poly.type
_entity_poly.pdbx_seq_one_letter_code
_entity_poly.pdbx_strand_id
1 'polypeptide(L)'
;MSLITLWLESLLTPCPRYLRRMGFLREQLAIEDRYQRNRASWEPHLARSRNAILAAADGCTQHRTVLILGGGLINDVPLAELAERFQQVVLADILHLPRNRRKSKAVAPNITCLDFDCTGAVEKLYQAGNRLADEAAITLFRQASPSLPADLAAGCDLVVSVNLASQLGSLPAKWLAKGRPRDDDFPLHLRRAAALRHLEWLQGLPGVRLLIGDRAMVVRGLDESEVEREVILGEGDLESPNDSWVWRFAPAPEWNRRYHLELEVGAYALGGHPLRPDDDVTGN
;
A
#
# COMPACT_ATOMS: atom_id res chain seq x y z
N MET A 1 -16.97 -10.31 10.41
CA MET A 1 -17.03 -10.06 11.89
C MET A 1 -18.43 -9.58 12.27
N SER A 2 -18.80 -9.56 13.57
CA SER A 2 -20.06 -8.89 13.96
C SER A 2 -19.92 -7.36 13.88
N LEU A 3 -21.00 -6.64 13.57
CA LEU A 3 -21.02 -5.16 13.56
C LEU A 3 -20.56 -4.56 14.89
N ILE A 4 -20.84 -5.25 16.01
CA ILE A 4 -20.44 -4.84 17.36
C ILE A 4 -18.92 -4.91 17.52
N THR A 5 -18.27 -5.96 17.01
CA THR A 5 -16.82 -6.11 17.07
C THR A 5 -16.11 -5.02 16.26
N LEU A 6 -16.64 -4.67 15.08
CA LEU A 6 -16.12 -3.59 14.23
C LEU A 6 -16.28 -2.22 14.90
N TRP A 7 -17.42 -2.00 15.56
CA TRP A 7 -17.70 -0.77 16.32
C TRP A 7 -16.75 -0.60 17.51
N LEU A 8 -16.57 -1.64 18.32
CA LEU A 8 -15.67 -1.61 19.47
C LEU A 8 -14.23 -1.34 19.03
N GLU A 9 -13.80 -1.96 17.95
CA GLU A 9 -12.46 -1.74 17.43
C GLU A 9 -12.24 -0.34 16.87
N SER A 10 -13.25 0.24 16.20
CA SER A 10 -13.20 1.63 15.76
C SER A 10 -13.04 2.61 16.93
N LEU A 11 -13.67 2.32 18.07
CA LEU A 11 -13.56 3.11 19.31
C LEU A 11 -12.20 2.92 19.98
N LEU A 12 -11.72 1.67 20.07
CA LEU A 12 -10.50 1.31 20.78
C LEU A 12 -9.22 1.60 20.00
N THR A 13 -9.29 1.77 18.68
CA THR A 13 -8.12 2.10 17.86
C THR A 13 -7.72 3.56 18.10
N PRO A 14 -6.57 3.83 18.73
CA PRO A 14 -6.03 5.19 18.80
C PRO A 14 -5.77 5.63 17.37
N CYS A 15 -6.47 6.67 16.94
CA CYS A 15 -6.39 7.14 15.56
C CYS A 15 -6.40 8.68 15.58
N PRO A 16 -5.33 9.33 15.09
CA PRO A 16 -5.31 10.78 14.92
C PRO A 16 -6.57 11.30 14.24
N ARG A 17 -7.04 12.47 14.67
CA ARG A 17 -8.33 13.04 14.22
C ARG A 17 -8.37 13.22 12.71
N TYR A 18 -7.25 13.57 12.09
CA TYR A 18 -7.17 13.75 10.64
C TYR A 18 -7.36 12.43 9.87
N LEU A 19 -6.70 11.36 10.29
CA LEU A 19 -6.86 10.02 9.70
C LEU A 19 -8.29 9.51 9.83
N ARG A 20 -8.90 9.70 11.01
CA ARG A 20 -10.30 9.31 11.26
C ARG A 20 -11.27 10.07 10.36
N ARG A 21 -11.09 11.38 10.19
CA ARG A 21 -11.95 12.24 9.35
C ARG A 21 -11.79 11.97 7.85
N MET A 22 -10.56 11.70 7.41
CA MET A 22 -10.26 11.33 6.03
C MET A 22 -10.70 9.90 5.69
N GLY A 23 -11.00 9.07 6.71
CA GLY A 23 -11.60 7.75 6.54
C GLY A 23 -10.63 6.58 6.56
N PHE A 24 -9.36 6.79 6.92
CA PHE A 24 -8.32 5.74 6.94
C PHE A 24 -8.69 4.58 7.85
N LEU A 25 -9.15 4.85 9.07
CA LEU A 25 -9.57 3.78 9.99
C LEU A 25 -10.75 2.97 9.44
N ARG A 26 -11.71 3.65 8.79
CA ARG A 26 -12.86 2.96 8.19
C ARG A 26 -12.41 2.06 7.04
N GLU A 27 -11.48 2.53 6.22
CA GLU A 27 -10.94 1.76 5.11
C GLU A 27 -10.17 0.53 5.59
N GLN A 28 -9.29 0.66 6.59
CA GLN A 28 -8.58 -0.50 7.15
C GLN A 28 -9.55 -1.56 7.70
N LEU A 29 -10.59 -1.14 8.42
CA LEU A 29 -11.62 -2.05 8.92
C LEU A 29 -12.40 -2.72 7.78
N ALA A 30 -12.67 -2.00 6.69
CA ALA A 30 -13.37 -2.53 5.53
C ALA A 30 -12.53 -3.57 4.78
N ILE A 31 -11.23 -3.33 4.60
CA ILE A 31 -10.30 -4.29 3.98
C ILE A 31 -10.19 -5.55 4.84
N GLU A 32 -10.03 -5.40 6.16
CA GLU A 32 -9.96 -6.54 7.08
C GLU A 32 -11.25 -7.37 7.04
N ASP A 33 -12.42 -6.74 7.08
CA ASP A 33 -13.70 -7.46 7.04
C ASP A 33 -13.94 -8.14 5.67
N ARG A 34 -13.47 -7.52 4.57
CA ARG A 34 -13.45 -8.15 3.24
C ARG A 34 -12.55 -9.38 3.21
N TYR A 35 -11.34 -9.28 3.78
CA TYR A 35 -10.44 -10.42 3.92
C TYR A 35 -11.11 -11.57 4.68
N GLN A 36 -11.78 -11.30 5.79
CA GLN A 36 -12.47 -12.35 6.56
C GLN A 36 -13.53 -13.10 5.74
N ARG A 37 -14.27 -12.40 4.87
CA ARG A 37 -15.26 -13.04 3.97
C ARG A 37 -14.64 -13.76 2.78
N ASN A 38 -13.51 -13.26 2.28
CA ASN A 38 -12.90 -13.71 1.03
C ASN A 38 -11.56 -14.44 1.25
N ARG A 39 -11.31 -14.93 2.46
CA ARG A 39 -10.02 -15.52 2.86
C ARG A 39 -9.53 -16.59 1.89
N ALA A 40 -10.41 -17.51 1.48
CA ALA A 40 -10.06 -18.57 0.53
C ALA A 40 -9.66 -18.02 -0.85
N SER A 41 -10.32 -16.95 -1.31
CA SER A 41 -10.01 -16.26 -2.56
C SER A 41 -8.68 -15.47 -2.48
N TRP A 42 -8.33 -14.99 -1.28
CA TRP A 42 -7.12 -14.21 -1.06
C TRP A 42 -5.88 -15.07 -0.81
N GLU A 43 -6.02 -16.31 -0.32
CA GLU A 43 -4.88 -17.14 0.06
C GLU A 43 -3.82 -17.31 -1.04
N PRO A 44 -4.17 -17.53 -2.33
CA PRO A 44 -3.15 -17.60 -3.39
C PRO A 44 -2.31 -16.32 -3.50
N HIS A 45 -2.94 -15.15 -3.37
CA HIS A 45 -2.24 -13.87 -3.37
C HIS A 45 -1.37 -13.73 -2.11
N LEU A 46 -1.91 -14.04 -0.91
CA LEU A 46 -1.15 -13.94 0.34
C LEU A 46 0.08 -14.86 0.34
N ALA A 47 -0.06 -16.10 -0.13
CA ALA A 47 1.03 -17.05 -0.23
C ALA A 47 2.13 -16.58 -1.20
N ARG A 48 1.74 -16.04 -2.37
CA ARG A 48 2.70 -15.47 -3.33
C ARG A 48 3.42 -14.25 -2.77
N SER A 49 2.71 -13.34 -2.10
CA SER A 49 3.31 -12.17 -1.45
C SER A 49 4.33 -12.59 -0.38
N ARG A 50 3.96 -13.53 0.51
CA ARG A 50 4.88 -14.06 1.53
C ARG A 50 6.13 -14.69 0.91
N ASN A 51 5.96 -15.52 -0.14
CA ASN A 51 7.08 -16.16 -0.82
C ASN A 51 8.02 -15.15 -1.50
N ALA A 52 7.48 -14.12 -2.15
CA ALA A 52 8.27 -13.05 -2.75
C ALA A 52 9.09 -12.28 -1.68
N ILE A 53 8.49 -12.01 -0.51
CA ILE A 53 9.19 -11.38 0.62
C ILE A 53 10.33 -12.28 1.13
N LEU A 54 10.10 -13.58 1.29
CA LEU A 54 11.14 -14.51 1.73
C LEU A 54 12.28 -14.64 0.71
N ALA A 55 11.96 -14.70 -0.58
CA ALA A 55 12.96 -14.70 -1.64
C ALA A 55 13.81 -13.43 -1.66
N ALA A 56 13.20 -12.25 -1.42
CA ALA A 56 13.94 -11.01 -1.27
C ALA A 56 14.83 -11.02 -0.02
N ALA A 57 14.37 -11.60 1.09
CA ALA A 57 15.16 -11.77 2.30
C ALA A 57 16.37 -12.70 2.10
N ASP A 58 16.25 -13.73 1.26
CA ASP A 58 17.39 -14.60 0.89
C ASP A 58 18.46 -13.85 0.09
N GLY A 59 18.10 -12.76 -0.59
CA GLY A 59 19.04 -11.89 -1.32
C GLY A 59 19.83 -10.93 -0.44
N CYS A 60 19.52 -10.81 0.85
CA CYS A 60 20.23 -9.91 1.76
C CYS A 60 21.56 -10.52 2.21
N THR A 61 22.61 -9.69 2.23
CA THR A 61 23.94 -10.10 2.75
C THR A 61 24.02 -10.03 4.28
N GLN A 62 23.13 -9.27 4.91
CA GLN A 62 22.99 -9.11 6.35
C GLN A 62 21.49 -9.13 6.69
N HIS A 63 21.17 -9.53 7.92
CA HIS A 63 19.79 -9.64 8.39
C HIS A 63 19.61 -8.90 9.73
N ARG A 64 19.94 -7.61 9.77
CA ARG A 64 19.75 -6.76 10.96
C ARG A 64 18.33 -6.23 10.97
N THR A 65 17.93 -5.51 9.92
CA THR A 65 16.64 -4.83 9.88
C THR A 65 15.90 -5.07 8.57
N VAL A 66 14.64 -5.51 8.69
CA VAL A 66 13.66 -5.49 7.60
C VAL A 66 12.57 -4.45 7.89
N LEU A 67 12.29 -3.61 6.90
CA LEU A 67 11.21 -2.62 6.92
C LEU A 67 10.11 -3.02 5.95
N ILE A 68 8.90 -3.23 6.46
CA ILE A 68 7.70 -3.55 5.68
C ILE A 68 6.78 -2.33 5.65
N LEU A 69 6.66 -1.68 4.50
CA LEU A 69 5.77 -0.56 4.22
C LEU A 69 4.41 -1.09 3.73
N GLY A 70 3.33 -0.69 4.38
CA GLY A 70 1.99 -1.26 4.18
C GLY A 70 1.68 -2.45 5.10
N GLY A 71 2.39 -2.56 6.22
CA GLY A 71 2.31 -3.70 7.14
C GLY A 71 1.12 -3.70 8.10
N GLY A 72 0.06 -2.91 7.87
CA GLY A 72 -1.00 -2.69 8.84
C GLY A 72 -1.91 -3.89 9.12
N LEU A 73 -2.20 -4.71 8.10
CA LEU A 73 -3.05 -5.90 8.22
C LEU A 73 -2.30 -7.22 8.42
N ILE A 74 -0.98 -7.23 8.20
CA ILE A 74 -0.05 -8.35 8.42
C ILE A 74 -0.36 -9.67 7.70
N ASN A 75 -1.46 -9.78 6.95
CA ASN A 75 -1.91 -11.06 6.39
C ASN A 75 -0.98 -11.59 5.29
N ASP A 76 -0.30 -10.70 4.55
CA ASP A 76 0.62 -10.98 3.44
C ASP A 76 2.09 -10.98 3.87
N VAL A 77 2.38 -10.78 5.16
CA VAL A 77 3.75 -10.70 5.69
C VAL A 77 4.11 -11.99 6.44
N PRO A 78 5.22 -12.68 6.10
CA PRO A 78 5.67 -13.90 6.78
C PRO A 78 6.37 -13.54 8.09
N LEU A 79 5.59 -13.13 9.10
CA LEU A 79 6.12 -12.53 10.32
C LEU A 79 7.05 -13.45 11.12
N ALA A 80 6.72 -14.75 11.24
CA ALA A 80 7.51 -15.68 12.04
C ALA A 80 8.87 -15.91 11.40
N GLU A 81 8.87 -16.16 10.09
CA GLU A 81 10.05 -16.40 9.29
C GLU A 81 10.96 -15.15 9.23
N LEU A 82 10.38 -13.95 9.10
CA LEU A 82 11.14 -12.71 9.18
C LEU A 82 11.72 -12.48 10.57
N ALA A 83 10.97 -12.77 11.64
CA ALA A 83 11.45 -12.60 13.01
C ALA A 83 12.58 -13.57 13.39
N GLU A 84 12.60 -14.76 12.80
CA GLU A 84 13.70 -15.72 12.95
C GLU A 84 14.96 -15.28 12.19
N ARG A 85 14.80 -14.60 11.06
CA ARG A 85 15.91 -14.19 10.17
C ARG A 85 16.52 -12.86 10.57
N PHE A 86 15.70 -11.86 10.92
CA PHE A 86 16.14 -10.49 11.15
C PHE A 86 16.22 -10.15 12.64
N GLN A 87 17.23 -9.37 13.03
CA GLN A 87 17.33 -8.85 14.40
C GLN A 87 16.16 -7.93 14.77
N GLN A 88 15.63 -7.20 13.78
CA GLN A 88 14.49 -6.29 13.92
C GLN A 88 13.57 -6.37 12.70
N VAL A 89 12.28 -6.49 12.95
CA VAL A 89 11.22 -6.43 11.92
C VAL A 89 10.36 -5.20 12.22
N VAL A 90 10.33 -4.24 11.29
CA VAL A 90 9.52 -3.02 11.43
C VAL A 90 8.36 -3.06 10.46
N LEU A 91 7.14 -3.05 11.00
CA LEU A 91 5.89 -2.94 10.24
C LEU A 91 5.47 -1.47 10.24
N ALA A 92 5.60 -0.81 9.10
CA ALA A 92 5.23 0.58 8.89
C ALA A 92 3.90 0.68 8.14
N ASP A 93 2.95 1.42 8.70
CA ASP A 93 1.66 1.71 8.10
C ASP A 93 1.12 3.01 8.69
N ILE A 94 0.25 3.73 7.99
CA ILE A 94 -0.29 5.01 8.46
C ILE A 94 -1.09 4.86 9.76
N LEU A 95 -1.66 3.67 10.00
CA LEU A 95 -2.19 3.28 11.30
C LEU A 95 -2.19 1.76 11.46
N HIS A 96 -2.25 1.28 12.70
CA HIS A 96 -2.40 -0.14 13.01
C HIS A 96 -3.60 -0.38 13.93
N LEU A 97 -4.43 -1.37 13.60
CA LEU A 97 -5.45 -1.86 14.51
C LEU A 97 -4.78 -2.46 15.78
N PRO A 98 -5.31 -2.21 17.00
CA PRO A 98 -4.71 -2.73 18.23
C PRO A 98 -4.56 -4.25 18.23
N ARG A 99 -5.48 -4.98 17.59
CA ARG A 99 -5.37 -6.44 17.46
C ARG A 99 -4.19 -6.86 16.58
N ASN A 100 -3.87 -6.11 15.53
CA ASN A 100 -2.75 -6.44 14.65
C ASN A 100 -1.43 -6.15 15.35
N ARG A 101 -1.32 -5.04 16.11
CA ARG A 101 -0.19 -4.80 17.02
C ARG A 101 0.02 -5.95 18.02
N ARG A 102 -1.06 -6.44 18.63
CA ARG A 102 -1.01 -7.57 19.58
C ARG A 102 -0.60 -8.87 18.90
N LYS A 103 -1.15 -9.17 17.72
CA LYS A 103 -0.78 -10.36 16.93
C LYS A 103 0.70 -10.32 16.56
N SER A 104 1.20 -9.20 16.04
CA SER A 104 2.63 -9.04 15.70
C SER A 104 3.53 -9.27 16.91
N LYS A 105 3.22 -8.64 18.06
CA LYS A 105 3.99 -8.82 19.30
C LYS A 105 3.93 -10.25 19.86
N ALA A 106 2.82 -10.95 19.62
CA ALA A 106 2.67 -12.34 20.06
C ALA A 106 3.49 -13.33 19.23
N VAL A 107 3.83 -12.98 17.98
CA VAL A 107 4.73 -13.78 17.14
C VAL A 107 6.16 -13.70 17.68
N ALA A 108 6.70 -12.50 17.86
CA ALA A 108 8.05 -12.31 18.38
C ALA A 108 8.28 -10.89 18.96
N PRO A 109 9.18 -10.73 19.95
CA PRO A 109 9.44 -9.44 20.59
C PRO A 109 10.23 -8.44 19.72
N ASN A 110 10.93 -8.92 18.69
CA ASN A 110 11.68 -8.09 17.74
C ASN A 110 10.81 -7.51 16.60
N ILE A 111 9.50 -7.78 16.62
CA ILE A 111 8.55 -7.17 15.68
C ILE A 111 7.97 -5.90 16.30
N THR A 112 8.18 -4.76 15.64
CA THR A 112 7.66 -3.47 16.05
C THR A 112 6.72 -2.88 15.00
N CYS A 113 5.71 -2.15 15.44
CA CYS A 113 4.75 -1.47 14.55
C CYS A 113 4.94 0.05 14.64
N LEU A 114 5.33 0.66 13.53
CA LEU A 114 5.58 2.09 13.37
C LEU A 114 4.40 2.74 12.64
N ASP A 115 3.68 3.66 13.32
CA ASP A 115 2.68 4.48 12.62
C ASP A 115 3.40 5.52 11.75
N PHE A 116 3.29 5.38 10.43
CA PHE A 116 4.08 6.11 9.44
C PHE A 116 3.31 6.35 8.15
N ASP A 117 3.16 7.63 7.78
CA ASP A 117 2.64 8.04 6.48
C ASP A 117 3.73 7.92 5.40
N CYS A 118 3.67 6.85 4.61
CA CYS A 118 4.60 6.62 3.48
C CYS A 118 4.51 7.69 2.38
N THR A 119 3.53 8.59 2.43
CA THR A 119 3.47 9.73 1.51
C THR A 119 4.14 10.98 2.11
N GLY A 120 4.15 11.13 3.43
CA GLY A 120 4.53 12.37 4.11
C GLY A 120 3.64 13.58 3.78
N ALA A 121 2.46 13.35 3.20
CA ALA A 121 1.59 14.36 2.63
C ALA A 121 0.21 14.42 3.29
N VAL A 122 -0.26 13.34 3.94
CA VAL A 122 -1.66 13.22 4.38
C VAL A 122 -2.01 14.27 5.42
N GLU A 123 -1.17 14.46 6.43
CA GLU A 123 -1.43 15.45 7.48
C GLU A 123 -1.37 16.89 6.94
N LYS A 124 -0.39 17.19 6.07
CA LYS A 124 -0.26 18.49 5.40
C LYS A 124 -1.50 18.81 4.57
N LEU A 125 -2.01 17.84 3.82
CA LEU A 125 -3.24 17.99 3.05
C LEU A 125 -4.44 18.27 3.96
N TYR A 126 -4.56 17.55 5.08
CA TYR A 126 -5.63 17.77 6.02
C TYR A 126 -5.60 19.19 6.60
N GLN A 127 -4.41 19.70 6.95
CA GLN A 127 -4.22 21.06 7.46
C GLN A 127 -4.54 22.14 6.41
N ALA A 128 -4.18 21.91 5.13
CA ALA A 128 -4.54 22.79 4.02
C ALA A 128 -6.05 22.82 3.72
N GLY A 129 -6.79 21.81 4.19
CA GLY A 129 -8.24 21.73 4.09
C GLY A 129 -8.74 21.08 2.80
N ASN A 130 -10.00 20.64 2.81
CA ASN A 130 -10.59 19.88 1.71
C ASN A 130 -10.97 20.72 0.48
N ARG A 131 -10.75 22.05 0.52
CA ARG A 131 -11.00 22.97 -0.60
C ARG A 131 -9.74 23.28 -1.42
N LEU A 132 -8.59 22.70 -1.07
CA LEU A 132 -7.33 22.86 -1.80
C LEU A 132 -7.52 22.64 -3.31
N ALA A 133 -6.88 23.47 -4.14
CA ALA A 133 -6.92 23.34 -5.60
C ALA A 133 -6.32 21.99 -6.07
N ASP A 134 -6.73 21.51 -7.25
CA ASP A 134 -6.33 20.19 -7.75
C ASP A 134 -4.82 20.13 -7.99
N GLU A 135 -4.28 21.12 -8.70
CA GLU A 135 -2.85 21.21 -8.98
C GLU A 135 -2.01 21.32 -7.70
N ALA A 136 -2.49 22.07 -6.70
CA ALA A 136 -1.80 22.21 -5.42
C ALA A 136 -1.78 20.89 -4.63
N ALA A 137 -2.87 20.11 -4.67
CA ALA A 137 -2.92 18.78 -4.06
C ALA A 137 -2.00 17.79 -4.79
N ILE A 138 -2.02 17.77 -6.12
CA ILE A 138 -1.16 16.92 -6.94
C ILE A 138 0.32 17.26 -6.67
N THR A 139 0.67 18.54 -6.68
CA THR A 139 2.02 19.04 -6.38
C THR A 139 2.46 18.62 -4.97
N LEU A 140 1.58 18.73 -3.97
CA LEU A 140 1.87 18.29 -2.61
C LEU A 140 2.30 16.82 -2.57
N PHE A 141 1.59 15.91 -3.24
CA PHE A 141 1.96 14.50 -3.28
C PHE A 141 3.21 14.24 -4.12
N ARG A 142 3.35 14.91 -5.27
CA ARG A 142 4.51 14.77 -6.17
C ARG A 142 5.82 15.19 -5.50
N GLN A 143 5.78 16.15 -4.59
CA GLN A 143 6.98 16.69 -3.92
C GLN A 143 7.17 16.16 -2.50
N ALA A 144 6.22 15.39 -1.96
CA ALA A 144 6.33 14.93 -0.60
C ALA A 144 7.47 13.91 -0.45
N SER A 145 8.18 14.02 0.66
CA SER A 145 9.25 13.09 1.02
C SER A 145 9.00 12.65 2.46
N PRO A 146 8.59 11.40 2.70
CA PRO A 146 8.42 10.90 4.05
C PRO A 146 9.79 10.72 4.71
N SER A 147 9.92 11.06 5.98
CA SER A 147 11.19 10.96 6.73
C SER A 147 11.14 9.80 7.69
N LEU A 148 11.94 8.76 7.43
CA LEU A 148 12.07 7.63 8.34
C LEU A 148 12.71 8.06 9.66
N PRO A 149 12.39 7.39 10.78
CA PRO A 149 13.19 7.44 12.00
C PRO A 149 14.69 7.24 11.71
N ALA A 150 15.56 7.94 12.46
CA ALA A 150 16.99 8.03 12.16
C ALA A 150 17.70 6.66 12.14
N ASP A 151 17.28 5.73 12.98
CA ASP A 151 17.76 4.35 13.03
C ASP A 151 17.42 3.56 11.76
N LEU A 152 16.22 3.74 11.21
CA LEU A 152 15.81 3.11 9.95
C LEU A 152 16.43 3.80 8.73
N ALA A 153 16.60 5.12 8.80
CA ALA A 153 17.28 5.90 7.77
C ALA A 153 18.79 5.56 7.69
N ALA A 154 19.40 5.16 8.81
CA ALA A 154 20.81 4.75 8.85
C ALA A 154 21.09 3.45 8.07
N GLY A 155 20.07 2.63 7.82
CA GLY A 155 20.21 1.43 7.00
C GLY A 155 19.17 0.36 7.33
N CYS A 156 18.52 -0.16 6.29
CA CYS A 156 17.78 -1.42 6.32
C CYS A 156 18.47 -2.39 5.37
N ASP A 157 18.45 -3.68 5.69
CA ASP A 157 19.01 -4.72 4.80
C ASP A 157 17.96 -5.20 3.78
N LEU A 158 16.68 -5.10 4.14
CA LEU A 158 15.52 -5.31 3.27
C LEU A 158 14.46 -4.24 3.50
N VAL A 159 13.96 -3.65 2.41
CA VAL A 159 12.76 -2.81 2.41
C VAL A 159 11.72 -3.39 1.46
N VAL A 160 10.52 -3.65 1.97
CA VAL A 160 9.40 -4.14 1.18
C VAL A 160 8.29 -3.11 1.18
N SER A 161 7.79 -2.72 0.02
CA SER A 161 6.47 -2.10 -0.10
C SER A 161 5.47 -3.14 -0.59
N VAL A 162 4.49 -3.48 0.24
CA VAL A 162 3.54 -4.55 -0.04
C VAL A 162 2.13 -4.00 -0.14
N ASN A 163 1.49 -4.16 -1.30
CA ASN A 163 0.08 -3.86 -1.58
C ASN A 163 -0.37 -2.44 -1.18
N LEU A 164 0.55 -1.47 -1.16
CA LEU A 164 0.34 -0.12 -0.65
C LEU A 164 0.21 0.93 -1.76
N ALA A 165 1.07 0.86 -2.79
CA ALA A 165 1.31 1.94 -3.73
C ALA A 165 0.04 2.42 -4.45
N SER A 166 -0.82 1.50 -4.89
CA SER A 166 -2.10 1.77 -5.56
C SER A 166 -3.14 2.44 -4.66
N GLN A 167 -3.01 2.30 -3.34
CA GLN A 167 -3.93 2.87 -2.35
C GLN A 167 -3.56 4.32 -2.00
N LEU A 168 -2.30 4.71 -2.24
CA LEU A 168 -1.81 6.05 -1.96
C LEU A 168 -2.62 7.07 -2.80
N GLY A 169 -3.05 8.16 -2.17
CA GLY A 169 -3.87 9.19 -2.82
C GLY A 169 -5.37 8.87 -2.93
N SER A 170 -5.83 7.62 -2.76
CA SER A 170 -7.26 7.26 -2.89
C SER A 170 -8.16 7.94 -1.84
N LEU A 171 -7.82 7.79 -0.56
CA LEU A 171 -8.54 8.47 0.52
C LEU A 171 -8.33 10.01 0.52
N PRO A 172 -7.12 10.53 0.26
CA PRO A 172 -6.90 11.95 -0.04
C PRO A 172 -7.84 12.52 -1.11
N ALA A 173 -7.99 11.85 -2.27
CA ALA A 173 -8.89 12.29 -3.34
C ALA A 173 -10.35 12.32 -2.88
N LYS A 174 -10.81 11.25 -2.20
CA LYS A 174 -12.16 11.18 -1.61
C LYS A 174 -12.41 12.26 -0.55
N TRP A 175 -11.39 12.65 0.22
CA TRP A 175 -11.49 13.74 1.18
C TRP A 175 -11.65 15.10 0.48
N LEU A 176 -10.84 15.36 -0.53
CA LEU A 176 -10.84 16.60 -1.31
C LEU A 176 -12.14 16.80 -2.11
N ALA A 177 -12.73 15.72 -2.64
CA ALA A 177 -14.01 15.75 -3.34
C ALA A 177 -15.19 16.21 -2.45
N LYS A 178 -15.07 16.12 -1.11
CA LYS A 178 -16.11 16.62 -0.19
C LYS A 178 -16.11 18.15 -0.06
N GLY A 179 -15.03 18.83 -0.44
CA GLY A 179 -14.89 20.27 -0.23
C GLY A 179 -15.33 21.12 -1.41
N ARG A 180 -15.23 20.58 -2.63
CA ARG A 180 -15.64 21.23 -3.90
C ARG A 180 -15.75 20.19 -5.03
N PRO A 181 -16.48 20.50 -6.11
CA PRO A 181 -16.37 19.77 -7.37
C PRO A 181 -14.91 19.70 -7.85
N ARG A 182 -14.56 18.59 -8.47
CA ARG A 182 -13.22 18.26 -8.97
C ARG A 182 -13.34 17.93 -10.45
N ASP A 183 -12.24 18.09 -11.16
CA ASP A 183 -12.14 17.59 -12.53
C ASP A 183 -12.27 16.06 -12.53
N ASP A 184 -12.83 15.48 -13.59
CA ASP A 184 -13.14 14.05 -13.64
C ASP A 184 -11.87 13.19 -13.47
N ASP A 185 -10.74 13.62 -14.03
CA ASP A 185 -9.45 12.91 -13.97
C ASP A 185 -8.65 13.18 -12.67
N PHE A 186 -9.10 14.11 -11.83
CA PHE A 186 -8.37 14.49 -10.62
C PHE A 186 -8.01 13.31 -9.70
N PRO A 187 -8.94 12.39 -9.37
CA PRO A 187 -8.62 11.24 -8.51
C PRO A 187 -7.55 10.32 -9.11
N LEU A 188 -7.52 10.18 -10.44
CA LEU A 188 -6.51 9.39 -11.14
C LEU A 188 -5.15 10.08 -11.05
N HIS A 189 -5.08 11.38 -11.38
CA HIS A 189 -3.83 12.15 -11.30
C HIS A 189 -3.24 12.20 -9.89
N LEU A 190 -4.06 12.35 -8.86
CA LEU A 190 -3.56 12.37 -7.47
C LEU A 190 -3.00 11.01 -7.05
N ARG A 191 -3.68 9.91 -7.38
CA ARG A 191 -3.20 8.55 -7.10
C ARG A 191 -1.90 8.26 -7.83
N ARG A 192 -1.82 8.61 -9.12
CA ARG A 192 -0.61 8.43 -9.92
C ARG A 192 0.56 9.25 -9.37
N ALA A 193 0.33 10.52 -9.01
CA ALA A 193 1.36 11.35 -8.38
C ALA A 193 1.87 10.74 -7.05
N ALA A 194 0.97 10.22 -6.21
CA ALA A 194 1.34 9.57 -4.96
C ALA A 194 2.11 8.25 -5.17
N ALA A 195 1.66 7.41 -6.11
CA ALA A 195 2.29 6.14 -6.42
C ALA A 195 3.70 6.34 -7.01
N LEU A 196 3.85 7.20 -8.03
CA LEU A 196 5.16 7.46 -8.65
C LEU A 196 6.15 8.06 -7.66
N ARG A 197 5.71 9.01 -6.82
CA ARG A 197 6.58 9.59 -5.80
C ARG A 197 7.01 8.57 -4.75
N HIS A 198 6.12 7.66 -4.37
CA HIS A 198 6.46 6.55 -3.47
C HIS A 198 7.46 5.58 -4.09
N LEU A 199 7.33 5.26 -5.37
CA LEU A 199 8.29 4.42 -6.10
C LEU A 199 9.68 5.06 -6.15
N GLU A 200 9.75 6.35 -6.50
CA GLU A 200 11.00 7.11 -6.50
C GLU A 200 11.66 7.11 -5.11
N TRP A 201 10.86 7.36 -4.06
CA TRP A 201 11.35 7.31 -2.68
C TRP A 201 11.85 5.91 -2.29
N LEU A 202 11.09 4.86 -2.61
CA LEU A 202 11.43 3.48 -2.31
C LEU A 202 12.73 3.04 -2.99
N GLN A 203 12.99 3.47 -4.24
CA GLN A 203 14.24 3.19 -4.93
C GLN A 203 15.46 3.83 -4.26
N GLY A 204 15.27 5.00 -3.62
CA GLY A 204 16.31 5.69 -2.87
C GLY A 204 16.66 5.06 -1.52
N LEU A 205 15.89 4.07 -1.06
CA LEU A 205 16.14 3.42 0.24
C LEU A 205 17.29 2.40 0.17
N PRO A 206 17.98 2.13 1.29
CA PRO A 206 19.09 1.19 1.34
C PRO A 206 18.64 -0.28 1.28
N GLY A 207 19.60 -1.17 1.02
CA GLY A 207 19.40 -2.61 1.08
C GLY A 207 18.70 -3.19 -0.15
N VAL A 208 18.29 -4.46 -0.03
CA VAL A 208 17.41 -5.10 -1.01
C VAL A 208 16.05 -4.42 -0.95
N ARG A 209 15.45 -4.15 -2.12
CA ARG A 209 14.15 -3.48 -2.22
C ARG A 209 13.20 -4.32 -3.03
N LEU A 210 12.02 -4.57 -2.46
CA LEU A 210 10.94 -5.30 -3.10
C LEU A 210 9.68 -4.43 -3.14
N LEU A 211 9.07 -4.30 -4.30
CA LEU A 211 7.70 -3.83 -4.44
C LEU A 211 6.80 -5.02 -4.79
N ILE A 212 5.71 -5.18 -4.05
CA ILE A 212 4.56 -5.98 -4.46
C ILE A 212 3.42 -5.00 -4.63
N GLY A 213 2.95 -4.81 -5.86
CA GLY A 213 1.99 -3.76 -6.18
C GLY A 213 1.10 -4.08 -7.37
N ASP A 214 -0.05 -3.41 -7.40
CA ASP A 214 -1.04 -3.58 -8.46
C ASP A 214 -0.61 -2.84 -9.73
N ARG A 215 -0.68 -3.54 -10.86
CA ARG A 215 -0.44 -3.05 -12.22
C ARG A 215 -1.71 -2.53 -12.84
N ALA A 216 -2.79 -3.27 -12.65
CA ALA A 216 -4.09 -2.95 -13.18
C ALA A 216 -5.21 -3.44 -12.27
N MET A 217 -6.32 -2.74 -12.31
CA MET A 217 -7.60 -3.18 -11.77
C MET A 217 -8.47 -3.65 -12.94
N VAL A 218 -9.07 -4.83 -12.80
CA VAL A 218 -9.87 -5.47 -13.84
C VAL A 218 -11.24 -5.83 -13.29
N VAL A 219 -12.30 -5.39 -13.97
CA VAL A 219 -13.68 -5.80 -13.70
C VAL A 219 -14.03 -6.94 -14.65
N ARG A 220 -14.39 -8.11 -14.10
CA ARG A 220 -14.79 -9.28 -14.88
C ARG A 220 -16.26 -9.63 -14.74
N GLY A 221 -16.90 -10.06 -15.81
CA GLY A 221 -18.23 -10.68 -15.80
C GLY A 221 -18.24 -12.03 -15.09
N LEU A 222 -19.42 -12.54 -14.75
CA LEU A 222 -19.58 -13.89 -14.19
C LEU A 222 -19.15 -15.01 -15.16
N ASP A 223 -19.02 -14.68 -16.44
CA ASP A 223 -18.49 -15.54 -17.51
C ASP A 223 -16.97 -15.36 -17.70
N GLU A 224 -16.30 -14.67 -16.76
CA GLU A 224 -14.86 -14.35 -16.77
C GLU A 224 -14.41 -13.36 -17.87
N SER A 225 -15.35 -12.81 -18.65
CA SER A 225 -15.06 -11.79 -19.66
C SER A 225 -14.55 -10.50 -19.01
N GLU A 226 -13.54 -9.86 -19.61
CA GLU A 226 -13.06 -8.54 -19.17
C GLU A 226 -14.04 -7.46 -19.63
N VAL A 227 -14.57 -6.69 -18.67
CA VAL A 227 -15.56 -5.62 -18.91
C VAL A 227 -14.90 -4.25 -18.87
N GLU A 228 -13.98 -4.07 -17.92
CA GLU A 228 -13.29 -2.80 -17.69
C GLU A 228 -11.88 -3.06 -17.16
N ARG A 229 -10.94 -2.20 -17.56
CA ARG A 229 -9.55 -2.21 -17.11
C ARG A 229 -9.10 -0.80 -16.80
N GLU A 230 -8.52 -0.61 -15.62
CA GLU A 230 -7.82 0.60 -15.23
C GLU A 230 -6.34 0.27 -14.97
N VAL A 231 -5.43 0.90 -15.70
CA VAL A 231 -3.98 0.76 -15.48
C VAL A 231 -3.55 1.66 -14.33
N ILE A 232 -2.84 1.09 -13.35
CA ILE A 232 -2.35 1.77 -12.15
C ILE A 232 -0.87 2.15 -12.35
N LEU A 233 -0.04 1.15 -12.62
CA LEU A 233 1.37 1.29 -12.99
C LEU A 233 1.53 0.76 -14.41
N GLY A 234 1.80 1.68 -15.34
CA GLY A 234 1.85 1.43 -16.77
C GLY A 234 3.23 1.03 -17.28
N GLU A 235 3.31 0.81 -18.60
CA GLU A 235 4.58 0.63 -19.29
C GLU A 235 5.46 1.88 -19.11
N GLY A 236 6.73 1.69 -18.78
CA GLY A 236 7.67 2.77 -18.47
C GLY A 236 7.77 3.14 -16.99
N ASP A 237 6.73 2.88 -16.18
CA ASP A 237 6.76 3.19 -14.74
C ASP A 237 7.68 2.24 -13.95
N LEU A 238 7.79 0.98 -14.39
CA LEU A 238 8.61 -0.07 -13.79
C LEU A 238 9.11 -1.04 -14.87
N GLU A 239 10.22 -1.74 -14.59
CA GLU A 239 10.64 -2.91 -15.35
C GLU A 239 9.61 -4.06 -15.24
N SER A 240 9.77 -5.10 -16.06
CA SER A 240 8.91 -6.28 -15.95
C SER A 240 9.03 -6.94 -14.57
N PRO A 241 7.92 -7.36 -13.94
CA PRO A 241 7.98 -8.00 -12.64
C PRO A 241 8.68 -9.36 -12.71
N ASN A 242 9.36 -9.75 -11.63
CA ASN A 242 9.99 -11.07 -11.50
C ASN A 242 8.95 -12.19 -11.37
N ASP A 243 7.78 -11.88 -10.81
CA ASP A 243 6.61 -12.75 -10.79
C ASP A 243 5.34 -11.90 -10.87
N SER A 244 4.28 -12.44 -11.45
CA SER A 244 2.98 -11.77 -11.52
C SER A 244 1.83 -12.75 -11.38
N TRP A 245 0.74 -12.27 -10.78
CA TRP A 245 -0.46 -13.08 -10.57
C TRP A 245 -1.72 -12.22 -10.51
N VAL A 246 -2.86 -12.88 -10.65
CA VAL A 246 -4.18 -12.26 -10.46
C VAL A 246 -4.61 -12.46 -9.02
N TRP A 247 -4.98 -11.36 -8.36
CA TRP A 247 -5.64 -11.37 -7.06
C TRP A 247 -7.14 -11.18 -7.25
N ARG A 248 -7.91 -12.22 -6.93
CA ARG A 248 -9.37 -12.16 -6.82
C ARG A 248 -9.79 -11.37 -5.57
N PHE A 249 -9.66 -10.06 -5.66
CA PHE A 249 -9.78 -9.10 -4.57
C PHE A 249 -11.20 -9.05 -3.97
N ALA A 250 -12.21 -8.94 -4.82
CA ALA A 250 -13.61 -8.95 -4.38
C ALA A 250 -14.49 -9.67 -5.42
N PRO A 251 -14.53 -11.02 -5.39
CA PRO A 251 -15.37 -11.80 -6.29
C PRO A 251 -16.85 -11.53 -6.05
N ALA A 252 -17.69 -11.68 -7.07
CA ALA A 252 -19.14 -11.53 -6.92
C ALA A 252 -19.68 -12.45 -5.79
N PRO A 253 -20.58 -11.97 -4.91
CA PRO A 253 -21.25 -10.66 -4.94
C PRO A 253 -20.57 -9.56 -4.11
N GLU A 254 -19.32 -9.74 -3.64
CA GLU A 254 -18.65 -8.83 -2.69
C GLU A 254 -18.50 -7.41 -3.22
N TRP A 255 -17.99 -7.24 -4.45
CA TRP A 255 -17.89 -5.94 -5.11
C TRP A 255 -19.20 -5.55 -5.79
N ASN A 256 -19.72 -6.46 -6.60
CA ASN A 256 -20.95 -6.31 -7.35
C ASN A 256 -21.60 -7.69 -7.53
N ARG A 257 -22.93 -7.74 -7.61
CA ARG A 257 -23.67 -9.01 -7.82
C ARG A 257 -23.39 -9.69 -9.16
N ARG A 258 -22.89 -8.95 -10.16
CA ARG A 258 -22.67 -9.42 -11.53
C ARG A 258 -21.21 -9.38 -11.98
N TYR A 259 -20.34 -8.82 -11.15
CA TYR A 259 -18.94 -8.60 -11.53
C TYR A 259 -17.97 -8.95 -10.42
N HIS A 260 -16.84 -9.53 -10.81
CA HIS A 260 -15.67 -9.70 -9.97
C HIS A 260 -14.80 -8.45 -10.09
N LEU A 261 -14.16 -8.08 -8.98
CA LEU A 261 -13.05 -7.13 -8.99
C LEU A 261 -11.75 -7.90 -8.77
N GLU A 262 -10.85 -7.82 -9.75
CA GLU A 262 -9.54 -8.43 -9.73
C GLU A 262 -8.44 -7.37 -9.81
N LEU A 263 -7.29 -7.68 -9.22
CA LEU A 263 -6.08 -6.88 -9.31
C LEU A 263 -4.98 -7.72 -9.97
N GLU A 264 -4.34 -7.19 -11.00
CA GLU A 264 -3.14 -7.78 -11.58
C GLU A 264 -1.94 -7.29 -10.75
N VAL A 265 -1.28 -8.20 -10.03
CA VAL A 265 -0.21 -7.89 -9.08
C VAL A 265 1.13 -8.29 -9.67
N GLY A 266 2.14 -7.46 -9.49
CA GLY A 266 3.54 -7.76 -9.81
C GLY A 266 4.44 -7.69 -8.57
N ALA A 267 5.44 -8.57 -8.52
CA ALA A 267 6.57 -8.50 -7.59
C ALA A 267 7.82 -8.01 -8.33
N TYR A 268 8.43 -6.93 -7.85
CA TYR A 268 9.53 -6.22 -8.50
C TYR A 268 10.71 -6.10 -7.55
N ALA A 269 11.83 -6.73 -7.88
CA ALA A 269 13.12 -6.41 -7.28
C ALA A 269 13.61 -5.06 -7.83
N LEU A 270 13.73 -4.05 -6.97
CA LEU A 270 14.13 -2.72 -7.42
C LEU A 270 15.66 -2.60 -7.42
N GLY A 271 16.24 -2.69 -8.62
CA GLY A 271 17.67 -2.49 -8.88
C GLY A 271 18.13 -1.06 -8.60
N GLY A 272 19.44 -0.85 -8.49
CA GLY A 272 20.05 0.47 -8.22
C GLY A 272 20.04 1.45 -9.39
N HIS A 273 19.25 1.21 -10.43
CA HIS A 273 19.11 2.15 -11.55
C HIS A 273 17.91 3.06 -11.28
N PRO A 274 18.09 4.39 -11.26
CA PRO A 274 16.97 5.32 -11.08
C PRO A 274 15.98 5.16 -12.23
N LEU A 275 14.68 5.29 -11.93
CA LEU A 275 13.66 5.55 -12.95
C LEU A 275 14.13 6.69 -13.83
N ARG A 276 14.13 6.48 -15.15
CA ARG A 276 14.26 7.59 -16.09
C ARG A 276 13.03 8.47 -15.88
N PRO A 277 13.17 9.75 -15.49
CA PRO A 277 12.05 10.67 -15.67
C PRO A 277 11.74 10.72 -17.17
N ASP A 278 10.46 10.72 -17.52
CA ASP A 278 10.00 11.02 -18.86
C ASP A 278 10.46 12.43 -19.25
N ASP A 279 11.64 12.52 -19.87
CA ASP A 279 11.96 13.59 -20.79
C ASP A 279 11.31 13.20 -22.14
N ASP A 280 10.06 13.63 -22.36
CA ASP A 280 9.55 14.13 -23.65
C ASP A 280 8.01 14.16 -23.70
N VAL A 281 7.43 15.29 -23.25
CA VAL A 281 6.29 15.91 -23.96
C VAL A 281 6.75 17.27 -24.45
N THR A 282 7.75 17.25 -25.35
CA THR A 282 8.04 18.35 -26.27
C THR A 282 8.50 17.73 -27.59
N GLY A 283 7.61 17.64 -28.58
CA GLY A 283 8.01 17.11 -29.89
C GLY A 283 6.95 16.92 -30.96
N ASN A 284 5.94 17.81 -31.08
CA ASN A 284 5.36 18.41 -32.30
C ASN A 284 3.94 18.93 -32.06
#